data_AF-A0A926BQH9-F1
#
_entry.id   AF-A0A926BQH9-F1
#
_cell.length_a   1.000
_cell.length_b   1.000
_cell.length_c   1.000
_cell.angle_alpha   90.00
_cell.angle_beta   90.00
_cell.angle_gamma   90.00
#
_symmetry.space_group_name_H-M   'P 1'
#
loop_
_entity.id
_entity.type
_entity.pdbx_description
1 polymer ?
#
loop_
_entity_poly.entity_id
_entity_poly.type
_entity_poly.pdbx_seq_one_letter_code
_entity_poly.pdbx_strand_id
1 'polypeptide(L)'
;MIFSGIKFDVDKKEGLFGYSDYLLTKDPMVDAVNAPVIIVGEAKKEDISAGPPQYIAEMVAAQRFNDKRGKPLSPIYGTVTDGTRWRFLQLENTMVQNYPRYSVF
;
A
#
# COMPACT_ATOMS: atom_id res chain seq x y z
N MET A 1 9.23 -9.79 -2.39
CA MET A 1 8.25 -10.90 -2.44
C MET A 1 6.83 -10.33 -2.48
N ILE A 2 5.84 -11.08 -2.99
CA ILE A 2 4.42 -10.67 -2.97
C ILE A 2 3.72 -11.41 -1.82
N PHE A 3 2.95 -10.67 -1.02
CA PHE A 3 2.02 -11.21 -0.03
C PHE A 3 0.60 -10.82 -0.43
N SER A 4 -0.35 -11.74 -0.34
CA SER A 4 -1.74 -11.51 -0.74
C SER A 4 -2.71 -11.86 0.39
N GLY A 5 -3.70 -11.00 0.63
CA GLY A 5 -4.77 -11.23 1.61
C GLY A 5 -4.26 -11.39 3.05
N ILE A 6 -3.13 -10.76 3.38
CA ILE A 6 -2.48 -10.93 4.67
C ILE A 6 -2.90 -9.88 5.68
N LYS A 7 -2.89 -10.28 6.95
CA LYS A 7 -3.09 -9.35 8.06
C LYS A 7 -1.86 -8.45 8.23
N PHE A 8 -2.07 -7.15 8.26
CA PHE A 8 -1.02 -6.13 8.36
C PHE A 8 -1.33 -5.12 9.48
N ASP A 9 -1.22 -5.59 10.72
CA ASP A 9 -1.43 -4.77 11.92
C ASP A 9 -0.13 -4.08 12.33
N VAL A 10 0.00 -2.78 12.04
CA VAL A 10 1.22 -1.99 12.33
C VAL A 10 1.07 -1.10 13.56
N ASP A 11 -0.08 -0.43 13.69
CA ASP A 11 -0.37 0.47 14.81
C ASP A 11 -1.87 0.62 15.06
N LYS A 12 -2.40 -0.21 15.98
CA LYS A 12 -3.84 -0.21 16.29
C LYS A 12 -4.33 1.10 16.91
N LYS A 13 -3.47 1.83 17.64
CA LYS A 13 -3.85 3.08 18.29
C LYS A 13 -4.14 4.17 17.26
N GLU A 14 -3.46 4.10 16.13
CA GLU A 14 -3.51 5.08 15.03
C GLU A 14 -4.39 4.61 13.88
N GLY A 15 -5.12 3.50 14.05
CA GLY A 15 -5.97 2.92 13.00
C GLY A 15 -5.22 2.21 11.88
N LEU A 16 -3.92 1.96 12.02
CA LEU A 16 -3.07 1.30 11.01
C LEU A 16 -3.08 -0.21 11.21
N PHE A 17 -4.25 -0.82 11.01
CA PHE A 17 -4.47 -2.27 11.16
C PHE A 17 -5.54 -2.78 10.19
N GLY A 18 -5.51 -4.07 9.86
CA GLY A 18 -6.44 -4.66 8.90
C GLY A 18 -5.81 -5.73 8.01
N TYR A 19 -6.48 -6.00 6.88
CA TYR A 19 -5.98 -6.87 5.82
C TYR A 19 -5.59 -6.03 4.62
N SER A 20 -4.42 -6.32 4.05
CA SER A 20 -3.98 -5.74 2.79
C SER A 20 -4.23 -6.73 1.67
N ASP A 21 -4.76 -6.25 0.54
CA ASP A 21 -5.03 -7.08 -0.63
C ASP A 21 -3.71 -7.64 -1.18
N TYR A 22 -2.73 -6.75 -1.42
CA TYR A 22 -1.36 -7.16 -1.71
C TYR A 22 -0.30 -6.20 -1.18
N LEU A 23 0.78 -6.79 -0.65
CA LEU A 23 2.02 -6.10 -0.28
C LEU A 23 3.19 -6.64 -1.10
N LEU A 24 3.97 -5.74 -1.69
CA LEU A 24 5.22 -6.09 -2.35
C LEU A 24 6.38 -5.59 -1.50
N THR A 25 7.29 -6.50 -1.18
CA THR A 25 8.49 -6.22 -0.41
C THR A 25 9.74 -6.18 -1.27
N LYS A 26 10.72 -5.37 -0.85
CA LYS A 26 12.03 -5.27 -1.52
C LYS A 26 12.87 -6.55 -1.40
N ASP A 27 12.67 -7.32 -0.34
CA ASP A 27 13.46 -8.53 -0.10
C ASP A 27 12.82 -9.78 -0.75
N PRO A 28 13.58 -10.57 -1.54
CA PRO A 28 13.04 -11.70 -2.31
C PRO A 28 12.91 -13.01 -1.52
N MET A 29 13.48 -13.14 -0.31
CA MET A 29 13.60 -14.44 0.39
C MET A 29 13.27 -14.37 1.89
N VAL A 30 12.06 -13.92 2.26
CA VAL A 30 11.68 -13.83 3.68
C VAL A 30 10.26 -14.34 3.87
N ASP A 31 10.04 -15.36 4.71
CA ASP A 31 8.70 -15.94 4.96
C ASP A 31 7.70 -15.00 5.66
N ALA A 32 8.11 -13.74 5.90
CA ALA A 32 7.31 -12.72 6.53
C ALA A 32 7.53 -11.36 5.85
N VAL A 33 6.52 -10.48 5.95
CA VAL A 33 6.61 -9.11 5.45
C VAL A 33 7.84 -8.41 6.05
N ASN A 34 8.62 -7.80 5.18
CA ASN A 34 9.83 -7.09 5.52
C ASN A 34 10.04 -6.00 4.47
N ALA A 35 10.18 -4.73 4.88
CA ALA A 35 10.38 -3.63 3.94
C ALA A 35 9.34 -3.56 2.79
N PRO A 36 8.01 -3.55 3.07
CA PRO A 36 7.00 -3.28 2.04
C PRO A 36 7.23 -1.92 1.38
N VAL A 37 7.18 -1.90 0.04
CA VAL A 37 7.45 -0.72 -0.78
C VAL A 37 6.33 -0.40 -1.76
N ILE A 38 5.48 -1.38 -2.09
CA ILE A 38 4.30 -1.16 -2.93
C ILE A 38 3.08 -1.81 -2.27
N ILE A 39 1.98 -1.04 -2.20
CA ILE A 39 0.66 -1.51 -1.80
C ILE A 39 -0.22 -1.62 -3.05
N VAL A 40 -0.93 -2.73 -3.23
CA VAL A 40 -1.91 -2.86 -4.31
C VAL A 40 -3.25 -3.19 -3.68
N GLY A 41 -4.24 -2.36 -3.98
CA GLY A 41 -5.61 -2.46 -3.50
C GLY A 41 -6.61 -2.82 -4.60
N GLU A 42 -7.58 -3.67 -4.27
CA GLU A 42 -8.72 -3.97 -5.14
C GLU A 42 -9.90 -3.05 -4.81
N ALA A 43 -10.28 -2.21 -5.77
CA ALA A 43 -11.38 -1.27 -5.61
C ALA A 43 -12.68 -2.02 -5.29
N LYS A 44 -13.25 -1.77 -4.12
CA LYS A 44 -14.55 -2.35 -3.75
C LYS A 44 -15.66 -1.65 -4.54
N LYS A 45 -16.58 -2.45 -5.09
CA LYS A 45 -17.75 -1.99 -5.86
C LYS A 45 -17.42 -1.13 -7.09
N GLU A 46 -16.27 -1.37 -7.74
CA GLU A 46 -15.83 -0.66 -8.96
C GLU A 46 -15.63 0.87 -8.77
N ASP A 47 -15.58 1.35 -7.53
CA ASP A 47 -15.41 2.77 -7.23
C ASP A 47 -13.95 3.10 -6.85
N ILE A 48 -13.12 3.28 -7.88
CA ILE A 48 -11.74 3.79 -7.77
C ILE A 48 -11.68 5.22 -7.18
N SER A 49 -12.80 5.94 -7.09
CA SER A 49 -12.89 7.28 -6.51
C SER A 49 -13.01 7.22 -4.98
N ALA A 50 -13.69 6.21 -4.44
CA ALA A 50 -13.91 6.03 -3.00
C ALA A 50 -12.71 5.40 -2.27
N GLY A 51 -11.85 4.67 -2.99
CA GLY A 51 -10.71 3.93 -2.43
C GLY A 51 -9.52 4.71 -1.82
N PRO A 52 -9.19 5.97 -2.17
CA PRO A 52 -7.91 6.58 -1.76
C PRO A 52 -7.61 6.59 -0.25
N PRO A 53 -8.55 6.87 0.67
CA PRO A 53 -8.23 7.00 2.09
C PRO A 53 -7.72 5.70 2.72
N GLN A 54 -8.33 4.55 2.40
CA GLN A 54 -7.92 3.27 2.97
C GLN A 54 -6.53 2.87 2.47
N TYR A 55 -6.26 3.01 1.17
CA TYR A 55 -4.97 2.64 0.61
C TYR A 55 -3.85 3.59 1.03
N ILE A 56 -4.15 4.88 1.23
CA ILE A 56 -3.19 5.82 1.84
C ILE A 56 -2.87 5.39 3.28
N ALA A 57 -3.85 4.95 4.06
CA ALA A 57 -3.60 4.43 5.41
C ALA A 57 -2.69 3.18 5.38
N GLU A 58 -2.87 2.27 4.42
CA GLU A 58 -1.96 1.13 4.23
C GLU A 58 -0.55 1.56 3.82
N MET A 59 -0.40 2.59 2.98
CA MET A 59 0.91 3.16 2.63
C MET A 59 1.61 3.77 3.87
N VAL A 60 0.86 4.48 4.71
CA VAL A 60 1.37 5.01 6.00
C VAL A 60 1.73 3.87 6.95
N ALA A 61 0.94 2.80 6.99
CA ALA A 61 1.26 1.60 7.76
C ALA A 61 2.58 0.97 7.29
N ALA A 62 2.81 0.88 5.98
CA ALA A 62 4.07 0.39 5.43
C ALA A 62 5.27 1.30 5.79
N GLN A 63 5.12 2.61 5.68
CA GLN A 63 6.14 3.57 6.12
C GLN A 63 6.49 3.37 7.60
N ARG A 64 5.49 3.35 8.50
CA ARG A 64 5.73 3.13 9.94
C ARG A 64 6.31 1.76 10.25
N PHE A 65 5.90 0.72 9.52
CA PHE A 65 6.43 -0.62 9.67
C PHE A 65 7.93 -0.66 9.34
N ASN A 66 8.31 0.03 8.27
CA ASN A 66 9.69 0.16 7.80
C ASN A 66 10.55 0.93 8.80
N ASP A 67 10.05 2.05 9.31
CA ASP A 67 10.73 2.89 10.31
C ASP A 67 10.95 2.11 11.63
N LYS A 68 9.92 1.41 12.14
CA LYS A 68 10.02 0.58 13.35
C LYS A 68 11.06 -0.55 13.23
N ARG A 69 11.42 -0.95 12.01
CA ARG A 69 12.43 -1.99 11.72
C ARG A 69 13.79 -1.44 11.32
N GLY A 70 14.00 -0.12 11.41
CA GLY A 70 15.26 0.53 11.05
C GLY A 70 15.57 0.45 9.55
N LYS A 71 14.56 0.28 8.70
CA LYS A 71 14.67 0.23 7.24
C LYS A 71 13.78 1.31 6.60
N PRO A 72 13.98 2.60 6.91
CA PRO A 72 13.15 3.66 6.34
C PRO A 72 13.26 3.61 4.82
N LEU A 73 12.11 3.49 4.16
CA LEU A 73 12.01 3.45 2.71
C LEU A 73 11.03 4.53 2.28
N SER A 74 11.53 5.38 1.39
CA SER A 74 10.77 6.46 0.78
C SER A 74 11.19 6.56 -0.69
N PRO A 75 10.24 6.77 -1.62
CA PRO A 75 8.80 6.79 -1.36
C PRO A 75 8.20 5.39 -1.14
N ILE A 76 7.02 5.34 -0.52
CA ILE A 76 6.13 4.18 -0.56
C ILE A 76 5.18 4.37 -1.73
N TYR A 77 5.09 3.38 -2.61
CA TYR A 77 4.17 3.39 -3.74
C TYR A 77 2.87 2.68 -3.40
N GLY A 78 1.80 3.13 -4.03
CA GLY A 78 0.48 2.54 -3.86
C GLY A 78 -0.27 2.53 -5.18
N THR A 79 -1.15 1.57 -5.36
CA THR A 79 -2.09 1.58 -6.48
C THR A 79 -3.40 0.94 -6.09
N VAL A 80 -4.47 1.43 -6.71
CA VAL A 80 -5.81 0.84 -6.62
C VAL A 80 -6.32 0.57 -8.03
N THR A 81 -6.93 -0.61 -8.21
CA THR A 81 -7.50 -1.04 -9.50
C THR A 81 -8.84 -1.75 -9.33
N ASP A 82 -9.70 -1.64 -10.35
CA ASP A 82 -10.90 -2.46 -10.53
C ASP A 82 -10.71 -3.53 -11.62
N GLY A 83 -9.45 -3.79 -12.02
CA GLY A 83 -9.08 -4.70 -13.10
C GLY A 83 -9.00 -4.05 -14.48
N THR A 84 -9.64 -2.89 -14.70
CA THR A 84 -9.63 -2.19 -16.00
C THR A 84 -8.97 -0.82 -15.94
N ARG A 85 -9.10 -0.15 -14.80
CA ARG A 85 -8.57 1.19 -14.52
C ARG A 85 -7.58 1.11 -13.38
N TRP A 86 -6.53 1.92 -13.46
CA TRP A 86 -5.48 1.97 -12.44
C TRP A 86 -5.26 3.41 -12.00
N ARG A 87 -5.11 3.58 -10.69
CA ARG A 87 -4.66 4.82 -10.07
C ARG A 87 -3.36 4.53 -9.33
N PHE A 88 -2.37 5.38 -9.54
CA PHE A 88 -1.07 5.27 -8.87
C PHE A 88 -0.87 6.41 -7.88
N LEU A 89 -0.30 6.08 -6.74
CA LEU A 89 -0.04 6.96 -5.61
C LEU A 89 1.43 6.84 -5.19
N GLN A 90 1.98 7.93 -4.68
CA GLN A 90 3.28 7.97 -4.05
C GLN A 90 3.15 8.69 -2.71
N LEU A 91 3.57 8.05 -1.62
CA LEU A 91 3.71 8.65 -0.30
C LEU A 91 5.19 8.93 -0.06
N GLU A 92 5.52 10.20 0.09
CA GLU A 92 6.86 10.66 0.43
C GLU A 92 6.78 11.59 1.63
N ASN A 93 7.51 11.25 2.70
CA ASN A 93 7.35 11.89 4.00
C ASN A 93 5.87 11.84 4.45
N THR A 94 5.20 12.98 4.46
CA THR A 94 3.78 13.14 4.82
C THR A 94 2.91 13.57 3.63
N MET A 95 3.49 13.66 2.43
CA MET A 95 2.79 14.10 1.22
C MET A 95 2.40 12.90 0.36
N VAL A 96 1.12 12.85 -0.03
CA VAL A 96 0.64 11.88 -1.02
C VAL A 96 0.46 12.59 -2.35
N GLN A 97 1.22 12.14 -3.36
CA GLN A 97 1.00 12.52 -4.74
C GLN A 97 0.11 11.47 -5.42
N ASN A 98 -0.91 11.95 -6.13
CA ASN A 98 -1.79 11.12 -6.95
C ASN A 98 -1.48 11.37 -8.43
N TYR A 99 -1.12 10.31 -9.13
CA TYR A 99 -0.83 10.37 -10.58
C TYR A 99 -2.12 10.29 -11.40
N PRO A 100 -2.08 10.67 -12.69
CA PRO A 100 -3.19 10.49 -13.61
C PRO A 100 -3.69 9.03 -13.62
N ARG A 101 -4.98 8.85 -13.89
CA ARG A 101 -5.55 7.52 -14.08
C ARG A 101 -5.11 6.97 -15.42
N TYR A 102 -4.80 5.68 -15.46
CA TYR A 102 -4.51 4.97 -16.70
C TYR A 102 -5.60 3.92 -16.91
N SER A 103 -6.17 3.89 -18.12
CA SER A 103 -6.95 2.75 -18.61
C SER A 103 -5.97 1.80 -19.29
N VAL A 104 -6.09 0.50 -19.04
CA VAL A 104 -5.25 -0.51 -19.72
C VAL A 104 -5.95 -1.09 -20.96
N PHE A 105 -7.07 -0.48 -21.36
CA PHE A 105 -7.85 -0.77 -22.56
C PHE A 105 -8.34 0.53 -23.20
#